data_AF-A0A1J0R7L1-F1
#
_entry.id   AF-A0A1J0R7L1-F1
#
_cell.length_a   1.000
_cell.length_b   1.000
_cell.length_c   1.000
_cell.angle_alpha   90.00
_cell.angle_beta   90.00
_cell.angle_gamma   90.00
#
_symmetry.space_group_name_H-M   'P 1'
#
loop_
_entity.id
_entity.type
_entity.pdbx_description
1 polymer ?
#
loop_
_entity_poly.entity_id
_entity_poly.type
_entity_poly.pdbx_seq_one_letter_code
_entity_poly.pdbx_strand_id
1 'polypeptide(L)'
;MLLRCLTVFLFFIAAPEKTIATVQKENGGDFQFLCTTVALADAEPEPAEVPDLSDDKLQHVRALNMSTADEKWQEVFRGGSAANKWETRQKKSGPEPFQSHWASIYDDWVKDKEKVDSGSGVTSWLAQNPRPITAEGQRAAAEKINATLSRILSLTTDLQGNVTEAKETNPNKAKAQIKQALYGTGVNASKFDPTKTIADAATWGSGCGSKGGKSVIGDIMCICGTSGETADQCNSVGISFKWTAGPNRHRATGDQS
;
A
#
# COMPACT_ATOMS: atom_id res chain seq x y z
N MET A 1 -6.07 -11.57 -25.43
CA MET A 1 -4.73 -11.58 -24.81
C MET A 1 -4.03 -10.29 -25.20
N LEU A 2 -4.17 -9.24 -24.39
CA LEU A 2 -3.52 -7.95 -24.60
C LEU A 2 -2.43 -7.82 -23.55
N LEU A 3 -1.19 -8.04 -23.99
CA LEU A 3 0.02 -7.83 -23.20
C LEU A 3 0.19 -6.31 -23.04
N ARG A 4 -0.32 -5.75 -21.93
CA ARG A 4 -0.04 -4.36 -21.57
C ARG A 4 1.33 -4.33 -20.89
N CYS A 5 2.34 -3.87 -21.63
CA CYS A 5 3.63 -3.47 -21.10
C CYS A 5 3.42 -2.44 -19.99
N LEU A 6 3.63 -2.87 -18.75
CA LEU A 6 3.67 -1.98 -17.59
C LEU A 6 4.95 -1.16 -17.69
N THR A 7 4.85 0.01 -18.31
CA THR A 7 5.97 0.95 -18.41
C THR A 7 6.07 1.67 -17.08
N VAL A 8 6.96 1.20 -16.21
CA VAL A 8 7.30 1.89 -14.96
C VAL A 8 8.07 3.15 -15.32
N PHE A 9 7.39 4.30 -15.33
CA PHE A 9 8.05 5.60 -15.40
C PHE A 9 8.64 5.91 -14.02
N LEU A 10 9.91 5.54 -13.82
CA LEU A 10 10.74 6.09 -12.76
C LEU A 10 11.01 7.56 -13.11
N PHE A 11 10.19 8.47 -12.59
CA PHE A 11 10.57 9.88 -12.54
C PHE A 11 11.74 10.00 -11.56
N PHE A 12 12.96 10.07 -12.10
CA PHE A 12 14.09 10.59 -11.36
C PHE A 12 13.76 12.05 -11.04
N ILE A 13 13.24 12.31 -9.84
CA ILE A 13 13.31 13.64 -9.26
C ILE A 13 14.80 13.95 -9.24
N ALA A 14 15.23 14.93 -10.05
CA ALA A 14 16.57 15.47 -10.00
C ALA A 14 16.73 16.17 -8.64
N ALA A 15 17.02 15.37 -7.61
CA ALA A 15 17.51 15.91 -6.36
C ALA A 15 18.84 16.62 -6.67
N PRO A 16 19.07 17.82 -6.13
CA PRO A 16 20.36 18.48 -6.31
C PRO A 16 21.44 17.54 -5.78
N GLU A 17 22.35 17.12 -6.66
CA GLU A 17 23.54 16.36 -6.27
C GLU A 17 24.31 17.20 -5.25
N LYS A 18 24.16 16.88 -3.96
CA LYS A 18 25.14 17.30 -2.96
C LYS A 18 26.37 16.46 -3.23
N THR A 19 27.20 16.93 -4.15
CA THR A 19 28.53 16.37 -4.40
C THR A 19 29.23 16.35 -3.05
N ILE A 20 29.48 15.16 -2.48
CA ILE A 20 30.37 15.05 -1.32
C ILE A 20 31.75 15.40 -1.86
N ALA A 21 32.16 16.65 -1.69
CA ALA A 21 33.34 17.27 -2.29
C ALA A 21 34.69 16.61 -1.91
N THR A 22 34.66 15.51 -1.15
CA THR A 22 35.82 14.88 -0.52
C THR A 22 36.25 13.56 -1.17
N VAL A 23 35.54 13.02 -2.16
CA VAL A 23 35.95 11.77 -2.83
C VAL A 23 36.92 12.08 -3.98
N GLN A 24 38.19 12.28 -3.65
CA GLN A 24 39.23 12.75 -4.58
C GLN A 24 39.99 11.64 -5.35
N LYS A 25 39.35 10.52 -5.74
CA LYS A 25 40.04 9.41 -6.44
C LYS A 25 39.21 8.74 -7.55
N GLU A 26 39.87 7.90 -8.34
CA GLU A 26 39.26 6.99 -9.33
C GLU A 26 38.04 6.30 -8.69
N ASN A 27 36.88 6.36 -9.33
CA ASN A 27 35.57 5.86 -8.87
C ASN A 27 34.73 6.77 -7.93
N GLY A 28 35.12 8.04 -7.72
CA GLY A 28 34.31 8.97 -6.92
C GLY A 28 32.88 9.19 -7.44
N GLY A 29 32.68 9.21 -8.77
CA GLY A 29 31.36 9.29 -9.39
C GLY A 29 30.52 8.03 -9.15
N ASP A 30 31.10 6.85 -9.27
CA ASP A 30 30.42 5.58 -9.02
C ASP A 30 29.99 5.45 -7.55
N PHE A 31 30.85 5.87 -6.62
CA PHE A 31 30.51 5.89 -5.20
C PHE A 31 29.35 6.86 -4.89
N GLN A 32 29.34 8.06 -5.45
CA GLN A 32 28.21 8.99 -5.29
C GLN A 32 26.89 8.37 -5.80
N PHE A 33 26.93 7.72 -6.96
CA PHE A 33 25.76 7.04 -7.52
C PHE A 33 25.27 5.87 -6.63
N LEU A 34 26.17 5.10 -6.04
CA LEU A 34 25.80 4.03 -5.12
C LEU A 34 25.22 4.60 -3.81
N CYS A 35 25.74 5.71 -3.30
CA CYS A 35 25.18 6.39 -2.14
C CYS A 35 23.77 6.97 -2.38
N THR A 36 23.51 7.57 -3.55
CA THR A 36 22.16 8.03 -3.89
C THR A 36 21.19 6.86 -4.03
N THR A 37 21.67 5.71 -4.52
CA THR A 37 20.88 4.47 -4.56
C THR A 37 20.55 3.94 -3.16
N VAL A 38 21.50 4.02 -2.22
CA VAL A 38 21.26 3.67 -0.81
C VAL A 38 20.20 4.57 -0.19
N ALA A 39 20.21 5.88 -0.49
CA ALA A 39 19.21 6.82 0.02
C ALA A 39 17.77 6.50 -0.43
N LEU A 40 17.57 5.76 -1.53
CA LEU A 40 16.25 5.28 -1.96
C LEU A 40 15.65 4.23 -0.99
N ALA A 41 16.45 3.61 -0.12
CA ALA A 41 15.96 2.66 0.89
C ALA A 41 14.96 3.30 1.86
N ASP A 42 15.21 4.57 2.19
CA ASP A 42 14.48 5.34 3.20
C ASP A 42 13.41 6.24 2.56
N ALA A 43 13.32 6.27 1.24
CA ALA A 43 12.30 7.02 0.53
C ALA A 43 10.91 6.39 0.74
N GLU A 44 9.96 7.21 1.16
CA GLU A 44 8.55 6.83 1.17
C GLU A 44 7.91 7.26 -0.14
N PRO A 45 7.34 6.33 -0.93
CA PRO A 45 6.60 6.72 -2.12
C PRO A 45 5.38 7.52 -1.71
N GLU A 46 5.11 8.60 -2.43
CA GLU A 46 3.92 9.41 -2.19
C GLU A 46 2.66 8.54 -2.34
N PRO A 47 1.71 8.61 -1.39
CA PRO A 47 0.48 7.86 -1.50
C PRO A 47 -0.35 8.39 -2.66
N ALA A 48 -0.92 7.48 -3.46
CA ALA A 48 -1.87 7.87 -4.49
C ALA A 48 -3.05 8.65 -3.88
N GLU A 49 -3.43 9.78 -4.49
CA GLU A 49 -4.66 10.47 -4.12
C GLU A 49 -5.87 9.62 -4.50
N VAL A 50 -6.88 9.60 -3.62
CA VAL A 50 -8.10 8.81 -3.81
C VAL A 50 -9.29 9.75 -3.71
N PRO A 51 -10.22 9.72 -4.69
CA PRO A 51 -11.45 10.49 -4.59
C PRO A 51 -12.24 10.10 -3.35
N ASP A 52 -12.72 11.09 -2.60
CA ASP A 52 -13.62 10.88 -1.46
C ASP A 52 -14.99 10.38 -1.95
N LEU A 53 -15.22 9.08 -1.81
CA LEU A 53 -16.55 8.48 -1.79
C LEU A 53 -17.06 8.53 -0.35
N SER A 54 -17.38 9.73 0.13
CA SER A 54 -17.89 9.88 1.50
C SER A 54 -19.10 8.99 1.72
N ASP A 55 -19.15 8.40 2.92
CA ASP A 55 -20.23 7.52 3.38
C ASP A 55 -21.61 8.16 3.17
N ASP A 56 -21.70 9.49 3.25
CA ASP A 56 -22.92 10.27 3.02
C ASP A 56 -23.51 10.11 1.61
N LYS A 57 -22.67 10.06 0.57
CA LYS A 57 -23.13 9.90 -0.82
C LYS A 57 -23.64 8.48 -1.07
N LEU A 58 -22.94 7.49 -0.53
CA LEU A 58 -23.38 6.10 -0.62
C LEU A 58 -24.67 5.89 0.17
N GLN A 59 -24.74 6.40 1.41
CA GLN A 59 -25.94 6.36 2.23
C GLN A 59 -27.13 7.01 1.53
N HIS A 60 -26.94 8.11 0.80
CA HIS A 60 -28.03 8.74 0.06
C HIS A 60 -28.65 7.78 -0.99
N VAL A 61 -27.83 7.07 -1.77
CA VAL A 61 -28.34 6.10 -2.76
C VAL A 61 -28.95 4.87 -2.09
N ARG A 62 -28.39 4.41 -0.96
CA ARG A 62 -29.00 3.32 -0.20
C ARG A 62 -30.34 3.74 0.42
N ALA A 63 -30.48 4.98 0.90
CA ALA A 63 -31.74 5.53 1.37
C ALA A 63 -32.79 5.63 0.25
N LEU A 64 -32.38 6.01 -0.98
CA LEU A 64 -33.25 5.90 -2.16
C LEU A 64 -33.75 4.47 -2.35
N ASN A 65 -32.86 3.48 -2.31
CA ASN A 65 -33.22 2.07 -2.44
C ASN A 65 -34.19 1.62 -1.33
N MET A 66 -33.90 1.98 -0.07
CA MET A 66 -34.75 1.69 1.09
C MET A 66 -36.14 2.33 0.95
N SER A 67 -36.22 3.57 0.47
CA SER A 67 -37.49 4.30 0.33
C SER A 67 -38.46 3.63 -0.65
N THR A 68 -37.92 2.96 -1.68
CA THR A 68 -38.68 2.26 -2.72
C THR A 68 -38.93 0.79 -2.43
N ALA A 69 -38.36 0.24 -1.35
CA ALA A 69 -38.58 -1.14 -0.96
C ALA A 69 -40.03 -1.37 -0.49
N ASP A 70 -40.49 -2.62 -0.49
CA ASP A 70 -41.81 -2.98 0.03
C ASP A 70 -41.99 -2.50 1.48
N GLU A 71 -43.19 -2.04 1.85
CA GLU A 71 -43.45 -1.50 3.19
C GLU A 71 -43.13 -2.53 4.28
N LYS A 72 -43.49 -3.80 4.07
CA LYS A 72 -43.15 -4.91 4.98
C LYS A 72 -41.65 -5.06 5.19
N TRP A 73 -40.84 -4.79 4.16
CA TRP A 73 -39.39 -4.80 4.26
C TRP A 73 -38.89 -3.61 5.07
N GLN A 74 -39.39 -2.41 4.79
CA GLN A 74 -39.02 -1.19 5.52
C GLN A 74 -39.32 -1.29 7.03
N GLU A 75 -40.43 -1.93 7.40
CA GLU A 75 -40.82 -2.13 8.80
C GLU A 75 -39.80 -2.95 9.61
N VAL A 76 -39.02 -3.83 8.97
CA VAL A 76 -37.97 -4.63 9.65
C VAL A 76 -36.90 -3.74 10.30
N PHE A 77 -36.71 -2.53 9.77
CA PHE A 77 -35.64 -1.60 10.12
C PHE A 77 -36.12 -0.32 10.83
N ARG A 78 -37.44 -0.18 11.05
CA ARG A 78 -38.03 0.99 11.70
C ARG A 78 -37.54 1.13 13.14
N GLY A 79 -37.24 2.35 13.56
CA GLY A 79 -36.85 2.69 14.94
C GLY A 79 -35.41 3.21 15.09
N GLY A 80 -34.63 3.20 14.00
CA GLY A 80 -33.30 3.78 13.94
C GLY A 80 -32.22 3.01 14.69
N SER A 81 -30.97 3.46 14.56
CA SER A 81 -29.78 2.78 15.09
C SER A 81 -29.71 2.71 16.62
N ALA A 82 -30.48 3.56 17.31
CA ALA A 82 -30.59 3.52 18.77
C ALA A 82 -31.40 2.32 19.26
N ALA A 83 -32.42 1.89 18.50
CA ALA A 83 -33.34 0.83 18.89
C ALA A 83 -33.08 -0.51 18.18
N ASN A 84 -32.47 -0.48 17.00
CA ASN A 84 -32.20 -1.69 16.21
C ASN A 84 -30.71 -1.80 15.87
N LYS A 85 -30.13 -2.93 16.28
CA LYS A 85 -28.82 -3.40 15.83
C LYS A 85 -28.83 -4.89 15.61
N TRP A 86 -27.95 -5.38 14.75
CA TRP A 86 -27.85 -6.79 14.43
C TRP A 86 -27.67 -7.65 15.69
N GLU A 87 -26.84 -7.21 16.65
CA GLU A 87 -26.55 -7.97 17.86
C GLU A 87 -27.79 -8.21 18.72
N THR A 88 -28.79 -7.33 18.61
CA THR A 88 -30.08 -7.45 19.29
C THR A 88 -31.07 -8.34 18.52
N ARG A 89 -30.96 -8.39 17.18
CA ARG A 89 -31.85 -9.13 16.27
C ARG A 89 -31.42 -10.58 16.00
N GLN A 90 -30.12 -10.89 16.04
CA GLN A 90 -29.56 -12.20 15.70
C GLN A 90 -30.13 -13.39 16.49
N LYS A 91 -30.84 -13.16 17.60
CA LYS A 91 -31.51 -14.23 18.38
C LYS A 91 -32.60 -14.99 17.60
N LYS A 92 -32.89 -14.60 16.35
CA LYS A 92 -33.92 -15.20 15.47
C LYS A 92 -33.46 -15.44 14.02
N SER A 93 -32.16 -15.44 13.71
CA SER A 93 -31.66 -15.54 12.32
C SER A 93 -31.60 -16.97 11.77
N GLY A 94 -31.78 -17.12 10.45
CA GLY A 94 -31.73 -18.39 9.70
C GLY A 94 -30.30 -18.91 9.43
N PRO A 95 -30.15 -20.03 8.69
CA PRO A 95 -28.85 -20.68 8.44
C PRO A 95 -27.93 -19.87 7.51
N GLU A 96 -26.64 -20.20 7.47
CA GLU A 96 -25.72 -19.61 6.50
C GLU A 96 -26.13 -19.88 5.04
N PRO A 97 -25.84 -18.97 4.09
CA PRO A 97 -25.09 -17.71 4.23
C PRO A 97 -25.96 -16.51 4.68
N PHE A 98 -27.23 -16.75 5.03
CA PHE A 98 -28.16 -15.67 5.38
C PHE A 98 -27.70 -14.93 6.64
N GLN A 99 -27.22 -15.65 7.65
CA GLN A 99 -26.76 -15.07 8.89
C GLN A 99 -25.57 -14.14 8.68
N SER A 100 -24.51 -14.59 7.99
CA SER A 100 -23.34 -13.76 7.70
C SER A 100 -23.65 -12.57 6.81
N HIS A 101 -24.50 -12.74 5.79
CA HIS A 101 -24.92 -11.64 4.93
C HIS A 101 -25.70 -10.57 5.70
N TRP A 102 -26.66 -10.96 6.54
CA TRP A 102 -27.41 -10.00 7.35
C TRP A 102 -26.53 -9.32 8.39
N ALA A 103 -25.62 -10.06 9.03
CA ALA A 103 -24.69 -9.51 10.00
C ALA A 103 -23.85 -8.36 9.43
N SER A 104 -23.46 -8.44 8.16
CA SER A 104 -22.60 -7.42 7.54
C SER A 104 -23.34 -6.16 7.09
N ILE A 105 -24.65 -6.21 6.86
CA ILE A 105 -25.40 -5.13 6.19
C ILE A 105 -26.62 -4.63 6.98
N TYR A 106 -27.08 -5.35 8.01
CA TYR A 106 -28.31 -5.02 8.74
C TYR A 106 -28.29 -3.61 9.34
N ASP A 107 -27.21 -3.26 10.02
CA ASP A 107 -27.07 -1.95 10.68
C ASP A 107 -27.07 -0.81 9.66
N ASP A 108 -26.56 -1.06 8.46
CA ASP A 108 -26.61 -0.12 7.36
C ASP A 108 -28.04 0.10 6.85
N TRP A 109 -28.83 -0.97 6.70
CA TRP A 109 -30.25 -0.84 6.38
C TRP A 109 -31.04 -0.09 7.45
N VAL A 110 -30.68 -0.26 8.73
CA VAL A 110 -31.27 0.54 9.82
C VAL A 110 -30.96 2.03 9.65
N LYS A 111 -29.69 2.38 9.39
CA LYS A 111 -29.30 3.78 9.13
C LYS A 111 -30.00 4.35 7.89
N ASP A 112 -30.14 3.56 6.83
CA ASP A 112 -30.82 3.98 5.61
C ASP A 112 -32.29 4.27 5.89
N LYS A 113 -32.96 3.42 6.67
CA LYS A 113 -34.34 3.64 7.09
C LYS A 113 -34.48 4.88 7.96
N GLU A 114 -33.57 5.07 8.91
CA GLU A 114 -33.52 6.27 9.74
C GLU A 114 -33.34 7.54 8.91
N LYS A 115 -32.50 7.49 7.87
CA LYS A 115 -32.33 8.60 6.92
C LYS A 115 -33.62 8.89 6.16
N VAL A 116 -34.32 7.87 5.68
CA VAL A 116 -35.63 8.02 5.00
C VAL A 116 -36.67 8.66 5.92
N ASP A 117 -36.67 8.30 7.21
CA ASP A 117 -37.61 8.83 8.21
C ASP A 117 -37.20 10.20 8.79
N SER A 118 -36.05 10.75 8.37
CA SER A 118 -35.49 11.97 8.94
C SER A 118 -36.17 13.26 8.43
N GLY A 119 -36.12 14.29 9.28
CA GLY A 119 -36.67 15.61 9.01
C GLY A 119 -38.19 15.69 9.17
N SER A 120 -38.77 16.85 8.84
CA SER A 120 -40.23 17.06 8.95
C SER A 120 -40.71 18.08 7.91
N GLY A 121 -41.99 17.99 7.52
CA GLY A 121 -42.56 18.90 6.52
C GLY A 121 -41.73 18.93 5.22
N VAL A 122 -41.45 20.15 4.72
CA VAL A 122 -40.71 20.38 3.47
C VAL A 122 -39.22 19.99 3.56
N THR A 123 -38.66 19.89 4.76
CA THR A 123 -37.26 19.48 4.96
C THR A 123 -37.13 17.99 5.22
N SER A 124 -38.24 17.24 5.30
CA SER A 124 -38.17 15.78 5.39
C SER A 124 -37.47 15.17 4.19
N TRP A 125 -36.78 14.05 4.41
CA TRP A 125 -36.05 13.38 3.33
C TRP A 125 -37.00 12.94 2.21
N LEU A 126 -38.19 12.43 2.55
CA LEU A 126 -39.22 12.03 1.59
C LEU A 126 -39.83 13.20 0.81
N ALA A 127 -39.88 14.41 1.37
CA ALA A 127 -40.31 15.60 0.63
C ALA A 127 -39.27 16.02 -0.41
N GLN A 128 -37.98 15.84 -0.11
CA GLN A 128 -36.87 16.14 -1.02
C GLN A 128 -36.61 15.01 -2.03
N ASN A 129 -37.02 13.78 -1.72
CA ASN A 129 -36.84 12.58 -2.53
C ASN A 129 -38.18 11.86 -2.71
N PRO A 130 -39.11 12.45 -3.47
CA PRO A 130 -40.46 11.93 -3.61
C PRO A 130 -40.48 10.56 -4.28
N ARG A 131 -41.31 9.67 -3.74
CA ARG A 131 -41.52 8.33 -4.31
C ARG A 131 -42.55 8.38 -5.43
N PRO A 132 -42.48 7.46 -6.41
CA PRO A 132 -43.58 7.24 -7.33
C PRO A 132 -44.89 6.93 -6.57
N ILE A 133 -46.01 7.46 -7.08
CA ILE A 133 -47.32 7.36 -6.43
C ILE A 133 -47.99 6.01 -6.74
N THR A 134 -47.71 5.41 -7.90
CA THR A 134 -48.28 4.13 -8.32
C THR A 134 -47.42 2.95 -7.89
N ALA A 135 -48.05 1.79 -7.65
CA ALA A 135 -47.34 0.57 -7.30
C ALA A 135 -46.38 0.12 -8.41
N GLU A 136 -46.79 0.26 -9.68
CA GLU A 136 -45.94 -0.04 -10.84
C GLU A 136 -44.73 0.90 -10.91
N GLY A 137 -44.95 2.19 -10.62
CA GLY A 137 -43.88 3.18 -10.57
C GLY A 137 -42.89 2.88 -9.45
N GLN A 138 -43.37 2.47 -8.27
CA GLN A 138 -42.52 2.09 -7.15
C GLN A 138 -41.68 0.85 -7.47
N ARG A 139 -42.29 -0.19 -8.05
CA ARG A 139 -41.57 -1.40 -8.48
C ARG A 139 -40.49 -1.07 -9.52
N ALA A 140 -40.83 -0.28 -10.54
CA ALA A 140 -39.86 0.13 -11.57
C ALA A 140 -38.72 0.97 -11.01
N ALA A 141 -39.01 1.86 -10.04
CA ALA A 141 -37.99 2.63 -9.35
C ALA A 141 -37.09 1.74 -8.50
N ALA A 142 -37.66 0.82 -7.72
CA ALA A 142 -36.93 -0.13 -6.89
C ALA A 142 -35.96 -0.97 -7.74
N GLU A 143 -36.42 -1.52 -8.87
CA GLU A 143 -35.59 -2.30 -9.79
C GLU A 143 -34.38 -1.50 -10.29
N LYS A 144 -34.62 -0.28 -10.78
CA LYS A 144 -33.56 0.57 -11.36
C LYS A 144 -32.58 1.09 -10.31
N ILE A 145 -33.09 1.52 -9.15
CA ILE A 145 -32.27 2.03 -8.06
C ILE A 145 -31.42 0.89 -7.48
N ASN A 146 -32.00 -0.31 -7.29
CA ASN A 146 -31.26 -1.48 -6.81
C ASN A 146 -30.15 -1.88 -7.79
N ALA A 147 -30.43 -1.94 -9.10
CA ALA A 147 -29.41 -2.23 -10.11
C ALA A 147 -28.27 -1.19 -10.09
N THR A 148 -28.62 0.09 -9.92
CA THR A 148 -27.64 1.19 -9.82
C THR A 148 -26.81 1.07 -8.54
N LEU A 149 -27.46 0.82 -7.40
CA LEU A 149 -26.78 0.64 -6.12
C LEU A 149 -25.84 -0.56 -6.14
N SER A 150 -26.27 -1.69 -6.72
CA SER A 150 -25.43 -2.88 -6.88
C SER A 150 -24.16 -2.57 -7.68
N ARG A 151 -24.29 -1.79 -8.76
CA ARG A 151 -23.14 -1.34 -9.56
C ARG A 151 -22.22 -0.40 -8.76
N ILE A 152 -22.78 0.54 -8.01
CA ILE A 152 -21.99 1.45 -7.17
C ILE A 152 -21.22 0.67 -6.11
N LEU A 153 -21.84 -0.27 -5.41
CA LEU A 153 -21.19 -1.10 -4.38
C LEU A 153 -20.04 -1.95 -4.97
N SER A 154 -20.22 -2.50 -6.18
CA SER A 154 -19.15 -3.21 -6.89
C SER A 154 -17.98 -2.28 -7.19
N LEU A 155 -18.24 -1.10 -7.76
CA LEU A 155 -17.19 -0.12 -8.11
C LEU A 155 -16.49 0.43 -6.87
N THR A 156 -17.19 0.62 -5.75
CA THR A 156 -16.59 1.04 -4.49
C THR A 156 -15.63 -0.04 -3.96
N THR A 157 -16.02 -1.31 -4.03
CA THR A 157 -15.16 -2.44 -3.65
C THR A 157 -13.89 -2.48 -4.51
N ASP A 158 -14.05 -2.36 -5.84
CA ASP A 158 -12.93 -2.36 -6.78
C ASP A 158 -11.99 -1.17 -6.52
N LEU A 159 -12.55 0.02 -6.27
CA LEU A 159 -11.76 1.21 -5.94
C LEU A 159 -10.96 0.99 -4.65
N GLN A 160 -11.59 0.50 -3.58
CA GLN A 160 -10.90 0.19 -2.33
C GLN A 160 -9.75 -0.81 -2.52
N GLY A 161 -9.98 -1.87 -3.31
CA GLY A 161 -8.94 -2.83 -3.67
C GLY A 161 -7.75 -2.18 -4.40
N ASN A 162 -8.04 -1.36 -5.41
CA ASN A 162 -7.01 -0.64 -6.16
C ASN A 162 -6.23 0.36 -5.29
N VAL A 163 -6.91 1.00 -4.33
CA VAL A 163 -6.29 1.92 -3.38
C VAL A 163 -5.31 1.19 -2.46
N THR A 164 -5.73 0.06 -1.89
CA THR A 164 -4.85 -0.80 -1.07
C THR A 164 -3.66 -1.30 -1.89
N GLU A 165 -3.89 -1.67 -3.15
CA GLU A 165 -2.81 -2.08 -4.04
C GLU A 165 -1.79 -0.95 -4.27
N ALA A 166 -2.28 0.26 -4.56
CA ALA A 166 -1.45 1.43 -4.84
C ALA A 166 -0.72 1.99 -3.62
N LYS A 167 -1.37 2.03 -2.44
CA LYS A 167 -0.83 2.66 -1.23
C LYS A 167 0.01 1.73 -0.38
N GLU A 168 -0.27 0.43 -0.42
CA GLU A 168 0.38 -0.52 0.49
C GLU A 168 1.14 -1.58 -0.31
N THR A 169 0.46 -2.28 -1.21
CA THR A 169 1.03 -3.48 -1.85
C THR A 169 2.21 -3.12 -2.76
N ASN A 170 2.05 -2.15 -3.65
CA ASN A 170 3.08 -1.76 -4.62
C ASN A 170 4.27 -1.06 -3.96
N PRO A 171 4.06 -0.06 -3.07
CA PRO A 171 5.12 0.49 -2.23
C PRO A 171 5.93 -0.57 -1.46
N ASN A 172 5.27 -1.53 -0.81
CA ASN A 172 5.96 -2.57 -0.06
C ASN A 172 6.75 -3.51 -0.96
N LYS A 173 6.22 -3.87 -2.14
CA LYS A 173 6.96 -4.62 -3.17
C LYS A 173 8.21 -3.85 -3.64
N ALA A 174 8.07 -2.56 -3.94
CA ALA A 174 9.18 -1.71 -4.36
C ALA A 174 10.25 -1.61 -3.27
N LYS A 175 9.87 -1.34 -2.01
CA LYS A 175 10.78 -1.32 -0.85
C LYS A 175 11.50 -2.67 -0.68
N ALA A 176 10.81 -3.79 -0.86
CA ALA A 176 11.41 -5.12 -0.80
C ALA A 176 12.42 -5.38 -1.93
N GLN A 177 12.13 -4.90 -3.15
CA GLN A 177 13.07 -4.99 -4.29
C GLN A 177 14.30 -4.11 -4.08
N ILE A 178 14.13 -2.87 -3.63
CA ILE A 178 15.23 -1.96 -3.29
C ILE A 178 16.11 -2.60 -2.21
N LYS A 179 15.51 -3.15 -1.15
CA LYS A 179 16.25 -3.87 -0.09
C LYS A 179 17.08 -5.04 -0.64
N GLN A 180 16.53 -5.83 -1.55
CA GLN A 180 17.26 -6.92 -2.19
C GLN A 180 18.38 -6.42 -3.10
N ALA A 181 18.19 -5.31 -3.82
CA ALA A 181 19.26 -4.69 -4.59
C ALA A 181 20.39 -4.16 -3.69
N LEU A 182 20.04 -3.58 -2.54
CA LEU A 182 21.00 -2.99 -1.61
C LEU A 182 21.80 -4.04 -0.83
N TYR A 183 21.16 -5.09 -0.35
CA TYR A 183 21.76 -6.06 0.57
C TYR A 183 21.95 -7.47 -0.02
N GLY A 184 21.43 -7.73 -1.22
CA GLY A 184 21.55 -8.99 -1.95
C GLY A 184 20.22 -9.76 -2.07
N THR A 185 20.13 -10.64 -3.08
CA THR A 185 18.91 -11.41 -3.36
C THR A 185 18.50 -12.31 -2.20
N GLY A 186 17.21 -12.27 -1.85
CA GLY A 186 16.63 -13.11 -0.79
C GLY A 186 16.87 -12.60 0.64
N VAL A 187 17.33 -11.36 0.81
CA VAL A 187 17.40 -10.71 2.12
C VAL A 187 16.06 -10.11 2.53
N ASN A 188 15.75 -10.22 3.82
CA ASN A 188 14.47 -9.77 4.40
C ASN A 188 14.68 -8.53 5.30
N ALA A 189 15.90 -8.34 5.78
CA ALA A 189 16.31 -7.26 6.67
C ALA A 189 17.28 -6.32 5.95
N SER A 190 17.24 -5.03 6.28
CA SER A 190 18.17 -4.01 5.80
C SER A 190 19.50 -4.14 6.56
N LYS A 191 20.20 -5.25 6.37
CA LYS A 191 21.47 -5.54 7.05
C LYS A 191 22.42 -6.29 6.14
N PHE A 192 23.71 -6.07 6.35
CA PHE A 192 24.75 -6.86 5.70
C PHE A 192 24.61 -8.35 6.05
N ASP A 193 24.66 -9.19 5.02
CA ASP A 193 24.73 -10.64 5.13
C ASP A 193 25.92 -11.12 4.29
N PRO A 194 26.98 -11.70 4.91
CA PRO A 194 28.19 -12.10 4.18
C PRO A 194 27.94 -13.14 3.09
N THR A 195 26.81 -13.86 3.14
CA THR A 195 26.44 -14.87 2.13
C THR A 195 25.61 -14.30 0.99
N LYS A 196 25.00 -13.12 1.16
CA LYS A 196 24.09 -12.49 0.19
C LYS A 196 24.62 -11.17 -0.36
N THR A 197 25.26 -10.35 0.47
CA THR A 197 25.69 -9.00 0.13
C THR A 197 26.98 -8.99 -0.68
N ILE A 198 27.90 -9.93 -0.42
CA ILE A 198 29.20 -10.03 -1.12
C ILE A 198 29.50 -11.46 -1.55
N ALA A 199 30.32 -11.68 -2.58
CA ALA A 199 30.60 -13.02 -3.10
C ALA A 199 31.32 -13.90 -2.07
N ASP A 200 32.23 -13.30 -1.33
CA ASP A 200 33.01 -13.90 -0.25
C ASP A 200 33.50 -12.78 0.69
N ALA A 201 33.51 -13.04 2.00
CA ALA A 201 33.86 -12.04 3.01
C ALA A 201 35.30 -12.20 3.55
N ALA A 202 36.10 -13.13 3.03
CA ALA A 202 37.43 -13.45 3.55
C ALA A 202 38.52 -12.55 2.99
N THR A 203 38.52 -12.28 1.68
CA THR A 203 39.52 -11.42 1.04
C THR A 203 38.90 -10.56 -0.05
N TRP A 204 39.51 -9.41 -0.35
CA TRP A 204 39.07 -8.59 -1.48
C TRP A 204 39.12 -9.36 -2.80
N GLY A 205 40.13 -10.21 -3.02
CA GLY A 205 40.25 -11.00 -4.26
C GLY A 205 39.12 -12.01 -4.45
N SER A 206 38.71 -12.71 -3.39
CA SER A 206 37.60 -13.67 -3.41
C SER A 206 36.23 -12.98 -3.43
N GLY A 207 36.10 -11.83 -2.77
CA GLY A 207 34.83 -11.11 -2.63
C GLY A 207 34.51 -10.13 -3.76
N CYS A 208 35.53 -9.48 -4.31
CA CYS A 208 35.39 -8.32 -5.19
C CYS A 208 36.05 -8.52 -6.55
N GLY A 209 37.28 -9.04 -6.59
CA GLY A 209 38.13 -9.19 -7.80
C GLY A 209 37.38 -9.14 -9.14
N SER A 210 36.81 -10.26 -9.57
CA SER A 210 35.88 -10.34 -10.73
C SER A 210 34.45 -10.68 -10.31
N LYS A 211 34.11 -10.39 -9.05
CA LYS A 211 32.94 -10.93 -8.34
C LYS A 211 32.02 -9.86 -7.73
N GLY A 212 32.28 -8.58 -8.03
CA GLY A 212 31.34 -7.49 -7.73
C GLY A 212 29.98 -7.66 -8.43
N GLY A 213 29.03 -6.79 -8.08
CA GLY A 213 27.67 -6.74 -8.61
C GLY A 213 26.66 -7.59 -7.85
N LYS A 214 27.01 -8.10 -6.66
CA LYS A 214 26.09 -8.94 -5.86
C LYS A 214 25.06 -8.11 -5.11
N SER A 215 25.41 -6.88 -4.73
CA SER A 215 24.52 -5.89 -4.11
C SER A 215 25.20 -4.51 -4.08
N VAL A 216 24.42 -3.44 -3.97
CA VAL A 216 24.97 -2.07 -3.88
C VAL A 216 25.90 -1.89 -2.67
N ILE A 217 25.54 -2.43 -1.50
CA ILE A 217 26.40 -2.38 -0.32
C ILE A 217 27.68 -3.21 -0.53
N GLY A 218 27.58 -4.36 -1.21
CA GLY A 218 28.74 -5.16 -1.60
C GLY A 218 29.66 -4.41 -2.56
N ASP A 219 29.11 -3.67 -3.51
CA ASP A 219 29.88 -2.87 -4.48
C ASP A 219 30.56 -1.68 -3.80
N ILE A 220 29.87 -1.00 -2.88
CA ILE A 220 30.48 0.01 -2.01
C ILE A 220 31.65 -0.59 -1.23
N MET A 221 31.50 -1.80 -0.66
CA MET A 221 32.60 -2.49 0.03
C MET A 221 33.77 -2.86 -0.90
N CYS A 222 33.49 -3.18 -2.17
CA CYS A 222 34.53 -3.51 -3.14
C CYS A 222 35.32 -2.30 -3.63
N ILE A 223 34.66 -1.15 -3.77
CA ILE A 223 35.30 0.12 -4.16
C ILE A 223 36.03 0.74 -2.96
N CYS A 224 35.41 0.73 -1.77
CA CYS A 224 35.89 1.47 -0.61
C CYS A 224 36.67 0.63 0.42
N GLY A 225 36.65 -0.70 0.32
CA GLY A 225 37.22 -1.56 1.34
C GLY A 225 38.71 -1.81 1.16
N THR A 226 39.52 -1.44 2.14
CA THR A 226 40.99 -1.46 2.07
C THR A 226 41.56 -2.90 2.17
N SER A 227 42.40 -3.27 1.21
CA SER A 227 43.24 -4.47 1.19
C SER A 227 44.63 -4.09 0.68
N GLY A 228 45.57 -3.77 1.57
CA GLY A 228 46.85 -3.19 1.16
C GLY A 228 46.70 -1.84 0.44
N GLU A 229 47.59 -1.50 -0.50
CA GLU A 229 47.67 -0.18 -1.16
C GLU A 229 46.58 0.09 -2.22
N THR A 230 45.84 -0.93 -2.68
CA THR A 230 45.00 -0.85 -3.89
C THR A 230 43.53 -0.51 -3.65
N ALA A 231 43.03 -0.62 -2.41
CA ALA A 231 41.59 -0.61 -2.15
C ALA A 231 41.11 0.50 -1.20
N ASP A 232 41.86 1.61 -1.14
CA ASP A 232 41.41 2.87 -0.55
C ASP A 232 41.10 3.90 -1.65
N GLN A 233 40.00 3.68 -2.37
CA GLN A 233 39.53 4.58 -3.43
C GLN A 233 38.51 5.61 -2.91
N CYS A 234 37.89 5.37 -1.75
CA CYS A 234 36.83 6.23 -1.23
C CYS A 234 37.31 7.23 -0.15
N ASN A 235 38.49 7.01 0.47
CA ASN A 235 39.16 7.84 1.49
C ASN A 235 38.30 8.94 2.13
N SER A 236 37.23 8.52 2.81
CA SER A 236 36.31 9.40 3.53
C SER A 236 36.39 9.05 5.02
N VAL A 237 36.40 10.07 5.87
CA VAL A 237 36.64 9.98 7.32
C VAL A 237 35.58 9.19 8.13
N GLY A 238 34.62 8.53 7.47
CA GLY A 238 33.55 7.77 8.12
C GLY A 238 33.24 6.38 7.54
N ILE A 239 33.95 5.92 6.49
CA ILE A 239 33.71 4.60 5.88
C ILE A 239 35.03 3.85 5.79
N SER A 240 35.28 2.93 6.72
CA SER A 240 36.43 2.02 6.67
C SER A 240 35.96 0.57 6.69
N PHE A 241 35.96 -0.09 5.53
CA PHE A 241 35.81 -1.54 5.45
C PHE A 241 37.20 -2.18 5.39
N LYS A 242 37.60 -2.94 6.41
CA LYS A 242 38.91 -3.60 6.42
C LYS A 242 38.78 -5.07 6.01
N TRP A 243 39.50 -5.45 4.96
CA TRP A 243 39.69 -6.85 4.59
C TRP A 243 40.86 -7.43 5.38
N THR A 244 40.62 -8.21 6.43
CA THR A 244 41.69 -8.87 7.18
C THR A 244 42.01 -10.24 6.60
N ALA A 245 43.20 -10.41 6.03
CA ALA A 245 43.73 -11.72 5.67
C ALA A 245 44.32 -12.43 6.91
N GLY A 246 43.80 -13.60 7.28
CA GLY A 246 44.40 -14.46 8.31
C GLY A 246 43.41 -15.44 8.98
N PRO A 247 43.88 -16.61 9.47
CA PRO A 247 43.04 -17.75 9.86
C PRO A 247 42.22 -17.57 11.14
N ASN A 248 42.30 -16.42 11.81
CA ASN A 248 41.58 -16.17 13.04
C ASN A 248 41.12 -14.70 13.10
N ARG A 249 39.79 -14.54 13.07
CA ARG A 249 38.97 -13.29 13.14
C ARG A 249 38.43 -12.81 11.80
N HIS A 250 37.42 -13.52 11.30
CA HIS A 250 36.61 -13.13 10.15
C HIS A 250 35.38 -12.35 10.61
N ARG A 251 35.38 -11.03 10.48
CA ARG A 251 34.13 -10.27 10.45
C ARG A 251 34.34 -8.92 9.77
N ALA A 252 33.68 -8.73 8.62
CA ALA A 252 33.32 -7.39 8.19
C ALA A 252 32.30 -6.87 9.21
N THR A 253 32.75 -6.07 10.18
CA THR A 253 31.86 -5.29 11.04
C THR A 253 31.68 -3.93 10.36
N GLY A 254 30.51 -3.73 9.76
CA GLY A 254 30.05 -2.38 9.45
C GLY A 254 29.59 -1.73 10.75
N ASP A 255 30.50 -1.09 11.48
CA ASP A 255 30.10 -0.14 12.51
C ASP A 255 29.67 1.13 11.78
N GLN A 256 28.36 1.38 11.80
CA GLN A 256 27.82 2.70 11.49
C GLN A 256 28.01 3.56 12.74
N SER A 257 28.89 4.56 12.65
CA SER A 257 28.95 5.69 13.57
C SER A 257 28.31 6.90 12.92
#